data_AF-A0AAU7AQ52-F1
#
_entry.id   AF-A0AAU7AQ52-F1
#
_cell.length_a   1.000
_cell.length_b   1.000
_cell.length_c   1.000
_cell.angle_alpha   90.00
_cell.angle_beta   90.00
_cell.angle_gamma   90.00
#
_symmetry.space_group_name_H-M   'P 1'
#
loop_
_entity.id
_entity.type
_entity.pdbx_description
1 polymer ?
#
loop_
_entity_poly.entity_id
_entity_poly.type
_entity_poly.pdbx_seq_one_letter_code
_entity_poly.pdbx_strand_id
1 'polypeptide(L)'
;MRLVGDRWRWVLRIVEDGPMRVHIAATAAAVVVLTSAASAAAAPTLVAVGEVAPGGRLEVRATGLKEPFRVQERRGDAWVDRGPVVYGTGKPSRFRAPDRVGRLRLRARGGDGVATPSRDVRVRPLTLAAVGDINLGDGPGAAIERFGAAYPWTSVGPRLKAADLAFGNLECAVSNRGVQQDKTFTFRGRPSSLTALARLSGLDVLNLANNHSGDFGTTALLDTLRGIRANGMQPVGAGSNESQAYRAVVVERLGLKVAFVGFDAIEPFAFRAVGGRPGNAWAFPSRVRSSVRAAAAQADVVIATFHWGIERVFTENASQRALAQTAFAAGATAVIGAHPHVLQPIRRPRPGRLVAYSLGNFVFTPRSAGTERTGILTLKLGAGRVLGDAFAPARIVGSRPILRG
;
A
#
# COMPACT_ATOMS: atom_id res chain seq x y z
N MET A 1 51.13 11.62 20.27
CA MET A 1 50.37 11.33 19.02
C MET A 1 50.46 9.85 18.75
N ARG A 2 49.36 9.18 18.36
CA ARG A 2 49.40 7.77 17.94
C ARG A 2 48.54 7.56 16.69
N LEU A 3 48.99 6.70 15.78
CA LEU A 3 48.18 6.25 14.65
C LEU A 3 47.21 5.18 15.15
N VAL A 4 45.91 5.33 14.88
CA VAL A 4 44.89 4.31 15.18
C VAL A 4 44.12 4.01 13.90
N GLY A 5 44.40 2.86 13.29
CA GLY A 5 43.95 2.56 11.94
C GLY A 5 44.62 3.49 10.92
N ASP A 6 43.82 4.10 10.06
CA ASP A 6 44.20 5.03 8.99
C ASP A 6 44.15 6.52 9.41
N ARG A 7 44.01 6.81 10.72
CA ARG A 7 43.90 8.20 11.23
C ARG A 7 44.88 8.48 12.36
N TRP A 8 45.51 9.65 12.30
CA TRP A 8 46.34 10.19 13.38
C TRP A 8 45.48 10.72 14.51
N ARG A 9 45.73 10.29 15.75
CA ARG A 9 45.12 10.84 16.97
C ARG A 9 46.13 11.61 17.80
N TRP A 10 45.74 12.83 18.16
CA TRP A 10 46.42 13.69 19.12
C TRP A 10 45.65 13.67 20.43
N VAL A 11 46.37 13.54 21.55
CA VAL A 11 45.80 13.69 22.89
C VAL A 11 46.53 14.86 23.52
N LEU A 12 45.84 15.99 23.65
CA LEU A 12 46.30 17.14 24.41
C LEU A 12 45.78 16.99 25.84
N ARG A 13 46.69 17.03 26.81
CA ARG A 13 46.34 17.05 28.24
C ARG A 13 46.52 18.48 28.72
N ILE A 14 45.42 19.13 29.09
CA ILE A 14 45.43 20.48 29.66
C ILE A 14 45.73 20.32 31.16
N VAL A 15 46.73 21.05 31.66
CA VAL A 15 47.26 20.90 33.02
C VAL A 15 46.91 22.08 33.95
N GLU A 16 46.26 23.13 33.43
CA GLU A 16 45.76 24.29 34.20
C GLU A 16 44.50 24.90 33.56
N ASP A 17 43.65 25.51 34.38
CA ASP A 17 42.37 26.11 33.94
C ASP A 17 42.56 27.55 33.44
N GLY A 18 42.27 27.80 32.16
CA GLY A 18 42.29 29.12 31.53
C GLY A 18 41.96 29.09 30.03
N PRO A 19 41.61 30.23 29.40
CA PRO A 19 41.31 30.27 27.97
C PRO A 19 42.58 30.02 27.14
N MET A 20 42.61 28.90 26.41
CA MET A 20 43.75 28.50 25.58
C MET A 20 43.43 28.64 24.09
N ARG A 21 44.35 29.22 23.30
CA ARG A 21 44.29 29.21 21.83
C ARG A 21 45.29 28.18 21.30
N VAL A 22 44.80 27.21 20.54
CA VAL A 22 45.62 26.18 19.89
C VAL A 22 45.63 26.42 18.39
N HIS A 23 46.81 26.68 17.82
CA HIS A 23 47.00 26.84 16.37
C HIS A 23 47.54 25.54 15.77
N ILE A 24 46.84 24.97 14.79
CA ILE A 24 47.24 23.75 14.08
C ILE A 24 47.38 24.08 12.60
N ALA A 25 48.60 23.94 12.05
CA ALA A 25 48.84 24.05 10.62
C ALA A 25 48.82 22.64 9.99
N ALA A 26 47.90 22.40 9.05
CA ALA A 26 47.80 21.14 8.31
C ALA A 26 47.67 21.42 6.81
N THR A 27 48.47 20.74 5.98
CA THR A 27 48.53 20.90 4.52
C THR A 27 47.59 19.98 3.73
N ALA A 28 46.68 19.28 4.39
CA ALA A 28 45.57 18.55 3.77
C ALA A 28 44.33 18.56 4.68
N ALA A 29 43.14 18.53 4.08
CA ALA A 29 41.84 18.72 4.73
C ALA A 29 41.64 17.81 5.97
N ALA A 30 41.95 18.35 7.15
CA ALA A 30 41.73 17.70 8.42
C ALA A 30 40.47 18.29 9.09
N VAL A 31 39.46 17.45 9.33
CA VAL A 31 38.30 17.81 10.16
C VAL A 31 38.68 17.60 11.62
N VAL A 32 38.84 18.69 12.37
CA VAL A 32 39.12 18.67 13.81
C VAL A 32 37.78 18.60 14.56
N VAL A 33 37.52 17.49 15.25
CA VAL A 33 36.35 17.34 16.14
C VAL A 33 36.85 17.44 17.59
N LEU A 34 36.51 18.52 18.27
CA LEU A 34 36.74 18.69 19.71
C LEU A 34 35.52 18.13 20.47
N THR A 35 35.73 17.13 21.32
CA THR A 35 34.69 16.63 22.23
C THR A 35 35.09 16.94 23.66
N SER A 36 34.36 17.84 24.34
CA SER A 36 34.42 17.99 25.79
C SER A 36 33.62 16.86 26.44
N ALA A 37 34.25 16.02 27.25
CA ALA A 37 33.58 15.01 28.04
C ALA A 37 32.93 15.65 29.29
N ALA A 38 31.79 16.30 29.10
CA ALA A 38 30.84 16.59 30.17
C ALA A 38 29.48 16.03 29.72
N SER A 39 29.23 14.75 30.04
CA SER A 39 27.97 14.07 29.75
C SER A 39 26.87 14.59 30.69
N ALA A 40 26.26 15.72 30.36
CA ALA A 40 24.92 16.00 30.85
C ALA A 40 24.01 14.87 30.33
N ALA A 41 23.39 14.12 31.23
CA ALA A 41 22.46 13.06 30.84
C ALA A 41 21.37 13.69 29.96
N ALA A 42 21.28 13.26 28.69
CA ALA A 42 20.31 13.79 27.75
C ALA A 42 18.90 13.64 28.33
N ALA A 43 18.10 14.71 28.28
CA ALA A 43 16.75 14.72 28.82
C ALA A 43 15.92 13.55 28.25
N PRO A 44 15.08 12.87 29.07
CA PRO A 44 14.29 11.75 28.60
C PRO A 44 13.37 12.13 27.44
N THR A 45 13.39 11.34 26.36
CA THR A 45 12.55 11.62 25.17
C THR A 45 11.70 10.42 24.76
N LEU A 46 10.56 10.71 24.11
CA LEU A 46 9.66 9.72 23.52
C LEU A 46 9.50 9.95 22.02
N VAL A 47 9.79 8.93 21.24
CA VAL A 47 9.57 8.89 19.79
C VAL A 47 8.45 7.89 19.49
N ALA A 48 7.41 8.38 18.82
CA ALA A 48 6.30 7.57 18.30
C ALA A 48 5.85 8.17 16.96
N VAL A 49 5.23 7.33 16.12
CA VAL A 49 4.54 7.82 14.90
C VAL A 49 3.44 8.81 15.28
N GLY A 50 3.18 9.80 14.42
CA GLY A 50 2.14 10.80 14.67
C GLY A 50 0.71 10.28 14.50
N GLU A 51 0.54 9.25 13.67
CA GLU A 51 -0.76 8.69 13.33
C GLU A 51 -0.72 7.15 13.25
N VAL A 52 -1.83 6.51 13.62
CA VAL A 52 -2.03 5.07 13.56
C VAL A 52 -3.51 4.76 13.26
N ALA A 53 -3.80 3.63 12.63
CA ALA A 53 -5.17 3.21 12.40
C ALA A 53 -5.79 2.46 13.58
N PRO A 54 -7.14 2.42 13.70
CA PRO A 54 -7.82 1.61 14.71
C PRO A 54 -7.35 0.15 14.69
N GLY A 55 -6.87 -0.34 15.82
CA GLY A 55 -6.27 -1.67 15.94
C GLY A 55 -4.88 -1.82 15.31
N GLY A 56 -4.31 -0.77 14.71
CA GLY A 56 -2.97 -0.76 14.12
C GLY A 56 -1.87 -0.93 15.16
N ARG A 57 -0.75 -1.52 14.74
CA ARG A 57 0.45 -1.68 15.56
C ARG A 57 1.16 -0.32 15.70
N LEU A 58 1.43 0.05 16.95
CA LEU A 58 2.21 1.21 17.32
C LEU A 58 3.58 0.77 17.83
N GLU A 59 4.62 1.45 17.38
CA GLU A 59 5.99 1.31 17.90
C GLU A 59 6.38 2.62 18.59
N VAL A 60 6.82 2.49 19.84
CA VAL A 60 7.22 3.63 20.67
C VAL A 60 8.61 3.37 21.23
N ARG A 61 9.51 4.35 21.13
CA ARG A 61 10.88 4.29 21.64
C ARG A 61 11.10 5.42 22.65
N ALA A 62 11.84 5.12 23.70
CA ALA A 62 12.25 6.11 24.69
C ALA A 62 13.76 6.05 24.92
N THR A 63 14.36 7.20 25.18
CA THR A 63 15.79 7.35 25.56
C THR A 63 15.91 8.21 26.81
N GLY A 64 17.05 8.14 27.49
CA GLY A 64 17.31 8.93 28.71
C GLY A 64 16.52 8.49 29.94
N LEU A 65 15.99 7.26 29.96
CA LEU A 65 15.26 6.70 31.10
C LEU A 65 16.07 5.60 31.77
N LYS A 66 15.98 5.50 33.10
CA LYS A 66 16.49 4.34 33.83
C LYS A 66 15.64 3.11 33.56
N GLU A 67 16.31 2.00 33.32
CA GLU A 67 15.67 0.72 33.00
C GLU A 67 15.16 0.00 34.26
N PRO A 68 14.12 -0.85 34.11
CA PRO A 68 13.27 -0.97 32.93
C PRO A 68 12.34 0.25 32.80
N PHE A 69 11.84 0.53 31.59
CA PHE A 69 10.82 1.56 31.39
C PHE A 69 9.51 0.99 30.85
N ARG A 70 8.43 1.75 31.05
CA ARG A 70 7.08 1.41 30.61
C ARG A 70 6.47 2.54 29.81
N VAL A 71 5.79 2.22 28.72
CA VAL A 71 4.96 3.20 28.01
C VAL A 71 3.62 3.29 28.74
N GLN A 72 3.09 4.50 28.91
CA GLN A 72 1.82 4.77 29.56
C GLN A 72 0.92 5.61 28.67
N GLU A 73 -0.38 5.36 28.73
CA GLU A 73 -1.44 6.14 28.09
C GLU A 73 -2.21 6.94 29.14
N ARG A 74 -2.51 8.21 28.85
CA ARG A 74 -3.40 9.02 29.67
C ARG A 74 -4.85 8.55 29.48
N ARG A 75 -5.53 8.21 30.57
CA ARG A 75 -6.95 7.86 30.62
C ARG A 75 -7.64 8.65 31.73
N GLY A 76 -8.43 9.66 31.35
CA GLY A 76 -8.90 10.67 32.30
C GLY A 76 -7.70 11.31 33.00
N ASP A 77 -7.66 11.20 34.33
CA ASP A 77 -6.55 11.73 35.14
C ASP A 77 -5.44 10.73 35.48
N ALA A 78 -5.61 9.47 35.09
CA ALA A 78 -4.64 8.41 35.35
C ALA A 78 -3.70 8.16 34.17
N TRP A 79 -2.50 7.67 34.47
CA TRP A 79 -1.58 7.09 33.51
C TRP A 79 -1.58 5.58 33.65
N VAL A 80 -1.92 4.87 32.58
CA VAL A 80 -2.08 3.42 32.58
C VAL A 80 -1.04 2.79 31.66
N ASP A 81 -0.36 1.75 32.12
CA ASP A 81 0.67 1.06 31.35
C ASP A 81 0.13 0.46 30.03
N ARG A 82 0.97 0.50 29.00
CA ARG A 82 0.69 -0.02 27.65
C ARG A 82 1.89 -0.79 27.11
N GLY A 83 1.58 -1.92 26.49
CA GLY A 83 2.60 -2.78 25.89
C GLY A 83 3.50 -3.46 26.92
N PRO A 84 4.56 -4.13 26.46
CA PRO A 84 5.51 -4.79 27.34
C PRO A 84 6.41 -3.79 28.07
N VAL A 85 6.93 -4.25 29.21
CA VAL A 85 8.07 -3.63 29.90
C VAL A 85 9.30 -3.71 29.00
N VAL A 86 10.06 -2.63 28.90
CA VAL A 86 11.22 -2.55 28.00
C VAL A 86 12.52 -2.55 28.81
N TYR A 87 13.41 -3.46 28.43
CA TYR A 87 14.79 -3.57 28.91
C TYR A 87 15.73 -3.17 27.77
N GLY A 88 16.55 -2.15 27.99
CA GLY A 88 17.43 -1.55 26.98
C GLY A 88 16.95 -0.19 26.51
N THR A 89 17.80 0.82 26.70
CA THR A 89 17.61 2.19 26.20
C THR A 89 17.43 2.17 24.67
N GLY A 90 16.44 2.90 24.17
CA GLY A 90 16.15 2.99 22.73
C GLY A 90 15.47 1.76 22.12
N LYS A 91 15.26 0.67 22.88
CA LYS A 91 14.46 -0.47 22.40
C LYS A 91 12.98 -0.10 22.29
N PRO A 92 12.24 -0.66 21.31
CA PRO A 92 10.85 -0.32 21.11
C PRO A 92 9.92 -1.08 22.04
N SER A 93 8.90 -0.40 22.58
CA SER A 93 7.67 -1.03 23.05
C SER A 93 6.68 -1.11 21.87
N ARG A 94 6.07 -2.28 21.66
CA ARG A 94 5.10 -2.52 20.58
C ARG A 94 3.76 -2.94 21.16
N PHE A 95 2.68 -2.29 20.74
CA PHE A 95 1.31 -2.63 21.13
C PHE A 95 0.30 -2.18 20.07
N ARG A 96 -0.96 -2.61 20.17
CA ARG A 96 -2.02 -2.15 19.26
C ARG A 96 -2.72 -0.90 19.79
N ALA A 97 -3.03 0.03 18.89
CA ALA A 97 -3.92 1.14 19.16
C ALA A 97 -5.35 0.62 19.47
N PRO A 98 -6.17 1.38 20.21
CA PRO A 98 -7.58 1.06 20.39
C PRO A 98 -8.30 0.86 19.05
N ASP A 99 -9.32 -0.01 19.04
CA ASP A 99 -10.18 -0.21 17.85
C ASP A 99 -11.27 0.88 17.74
N ARG A 100 -10.86 2.15 17.87
CA ARG A 100 -11.72 3.33 17.70
C ARG A 100 -10.90 4.54 17.28
N VAL A 101 -11.54 5.46 16.56
CA VAL A 101 -10.95 6.76 16.21
C VAL A 101 -10.79 7.60 17.48
N GLY A 102 -9.74 8.42 17.55
CA GLY A 102 -9.47 9.27 18.70
C GLY A 102 -8.04 9.75 18.78
N ARG A 103 -7.54 9.94 20.00
CA ARG A 103 -6.20 10.40 20.29
C ARG A 103 -5.63 9.61 21.47
N LEU A 104 -4.38 9.16 21.36
CA LEU A 104 -3.61 8.57 22.44
C LEU A 104 -2.64 9.63 22.94
N ARG A 105 -2.64 9.90 24.24
CA ARG A 105 -1.58 10.71 24.86
C ARG A 105 -0.65 9.77 25.60
N LEU A 106 0.59 9.66 25.12
CA LEU A 106 1.55 8.67 25.55
C LEU A 106 2.74 9.31 26.27
N ARG A 107 3.30 8.64 27.27
CA ARG A 107 4.62 8.95 27.85
C ARG A 107 5.38 7.65 28.10
N ALA A 108 6.68 7.71 28.35
CA ALA A 108 7.41 6.61 28.96
C ALA A 108 7.84 6.97 30.38
N ARG A 109 7.87 5.99 31.28
CA ARG A 109 8.29 6.14 32.69
C ARG A 109 9.36 5.10 33.01
N GLY A 110 10.51 5.56 33.49
CA GLY A 110 11.64 4.73 33.92
C GLY A 110 11.41 4.10 35.29
N GLY A 111 12.26 3.14 35.65
CA GLY A 111 12.20 2.42 36.93
C GLY A 111 12.48 3.29 38.16
N ASP A 112 13.14 4.42 37.96
CA ASP A 112 13.35 5.50 38.94
C ASP A 112 12.15 6.46 39.06
N GLY A 113 11.09 6.24 38.28
CA GLY A 113 9.89 7.07 38.29
C GLY A 113 9.96 8.30 37.39
N VAL A 114 11.12 8.63 36.80
CA VAL A 114 11.28 9.73 35.83
C VAL A 114 10.45 9.44 34.58
N ALA A 115 9.79 10.45 34.04
CA ALA A 115 8.94 10.30 32.85
C ALA A 115 9.34 11.27 31.73
N THR A 116 9.15 10.83 30.49
CA THR A 116 9.28 11.69 29.31
C THR A 116 8.13 12.71 29.26
N PRO A 117 8.30 13.82 28.51
CA PRO A 117 7.17 14.60 28.04
C PRO A 117 6.16 13.71 27.31
N SER A 118 4.88 14.07 27.42
CA SER A 118 3.82 13.34 26.73
C SER A 118 3.78 13.68 25.25
N ARG A 119 3.37 12.72 24.42
CA ARG A 119 3.20 12.87 22.97
C ARG A 119 1.81 12.38 22.56
N ASP A 120 1.14 13.18 21.75
CA ASP A 120 -0.15 12.81 21.19
C ASP A 120 0.06 12.00 19.90
N VAL A 121 -0.70 10.91 19.75
CA VAL A 121 -0.79 10.08 18.55
C VAL A 121 -2.25 10.05 18.11
N ARG A 122 -2.53 10.45 16.86
CA ARG A 122 -3.88 10.43 16.31
C ARG A 122 -4.25 9.02 15.87
N VAL A 123 -5.41 8.53 16.31
CA VAL A 123 -5.99 7.29 15.82
C VAL A 123 -7.04 7.62 14.77
N ARG A 124 -6.78 7.33 13.50
CA ARG A 124 -7.68 7.62 12.38
C ARG A 124 -7.74 6.44 11.39
N PRO A 125 -8.86 6.21 10.69
CA PRO A 125 -8.92 5.13 9.70
C PRO A 125 -7.83 5.27 8.63
N LEU A 126 -7.30 4.14 8.18
CA LEU A 126 -6.53 4.07 6.94
C LEU A 126 -7.49 4.24 5.77
N THR A 127 -7.13 5.07 4.81
CA THR A 127 -7.92 5.29 3.59
C THR A 127 -7.35 4.49 2.42
N LEU A 128 -8.18 3.65 1.80
CA LEU A 128 -7.87 2.95 0.56
C LEU A 128 -8.74 3.51 -0.56
N ALA A 129 -8.14 4.17 -1.55
CA ALA A 129 -8.83 4.54 -2.79
C ALA A 129 -8.74 3.38 -3.79
N ALA A 130 -9.87 3.00 -4.37
CA ALA A 130 -9.96 1.92 -5.35
C ALA A 130 -10.66 2.41 -6.62
N VAL A 131 -10.12 1.98 -7.75
CA VAL A 131 -10.65 2.28 -9.09
C VAL A 131 -10.78 1.01 -9.92
N GLY A 132 -11.58 1.08 -10.98
CA GLY A 132 -11.81 -0.06 -11.87
C GLY A 132 -10.73 -0.21 -12.95
N ASP A 133 -11.16 -0.52 -14.16
CA ASP A 133 -10.31 -0.98 -15.26
C ASP A 133 -9.44 0.14 -15.86
N ILE A 134 -8.14 -0.11 -15.93
CA ILE A 134 -7.12 0.78 -16.47
C ILE A 134 -6.49 0.10 -17.67
N ASN A 135 -6.73 0.65 -18.86
CA ASN A 135 -6.05 0.30 -20.09
C ASN A 135 -5.10 1.46 -20.46
N LEU A 136 -3.83 1.14 -20.71
CA LEU A 136 -2.79 2.10 -21.10
C LEU A 136 -2.38 2.00 -22.58
N GLY A 137 -3.04 1.11 -23.33
CA GLY A 137 -2.92 0.94 -24.78
C GLY A 137 -4.09 1.55 -25.54
N ASP A 138 -4.17 1.28 -26.85
CA ASP A 138 -5.25 1.70 -27.75
C ASP A 138 -5.66 3.16 -27.59
N GLY A 139 -6.95 3.45 -27.37
CA GLY A 139 -7.47 4.80 -27.24
C GLY A 139 -6.83 5.60 -26.10
N PRO A 140 -6.73 5.08 -24.86
CA PRO A 140 -5.93 5.69 -23.81
C PRO A 140 -4.46 5.91 -24.22
N GLY A 141 -3.84 4.94 -24.89
CA GLY A 141 -2.46 5.04 -25.38
C GLY A 141 -2.29 6.19 -26.37
N ALA A 142 -3.16 6.29 -27.37
CA ALA A 142 -3.20 7.37 -28.35
C ALA A 142 -3.48 8.74 -27.68
N ALA A 143 -4.35 8.78 -26.67
CA ALA A 143 -4.59 10.00 -25.91
C ALA A 143 -3.36 10.43 -25.09
N ILE A 144 -2.62 9.48 -24.50
CA ILE A 144 -1.36 9.74 -23.81
C ILE A 144 -0.29 10.27 -24.78
N GLU A 145 -0.19 9.71 -25.98
CA GLU A 145 0.74 10.20 -27.01
C GLU A 145 0.40 11.63 -27.43
N ARG A 146 -0.89 11.92 -27.65
CA ARG A 146 -1.35 13.21 -28.16
C ARG A 146 -1.32 14.32 -27.11
N PHE A 147 -1.71 14.02 -25.87
CA PHE A 147 -1.92 15.02 -24.83
C PHE A 147 -0.92 14.93 -23.67
N GLY A 148 0.01 13.98 -23.73
CA GLY A 148 1.07 13.77 -22.75
C GLY A 148 0.72 12.80 -21.63
N ALA A 149 1.76 12.30 -20.97
CA ALA A 149 1.72 11.27 -19.94
C ALA A 149 0.80 11.58 -18.74
N ALA A 150 0.61 12.85 -18.41
CA ALA A 150 -0.24 13.29 -17.30
C ALA A 150 -1.73 13.23 -17.62
N TYR A 151 -2.10 13.19 -18.91
CA TYR A 151 -3.46 13.40 -19.37
C TYR A 151 -4.52 12.53 -18.67
N PRO A 152 -4.33 11.21 -18.46
CA PRO A 152 -5.33 10.37 -17.76
C PRO A 152 -5.54 10.74 -16.29
N TRP A 153 -4.57 11.41 -15.67
CA TRP A 153 -4.48 11.55 -14.22
C TRP A 153 -4.80 12.96 -13.73
N THR A 154 -5.00 13.93 -14.63
CA THR A 154 -5.12 15.35 -14.26
C THR A 154 -6.28 15.63 -13.31
N SER A 155 -7.43 14.96 -13.48
CA SER A 155 -8.60 15.15 -12.61
C SER A 155 -8.57 14.28 -11.36
N VAL A 156 -8.05 13.05 -11.46
CA VAL A 156 -8.20 12.02 -10.42
C VAL A 156 -6.95 11.82 -9.55
N GLY A 157 -5.76 12.12 -10.08
CA GLY A 157 -4.47 11.91 -9.42
C GLY A 157 -4.37 12.57 -8.04
N PRO A 158 -4.78 13.85 -7.86
CA PRO A 158 -4.76 14.48 -6.54
C PRO A 158 -5.58 13.72 -5.49
N ARG A 159 -6.76 13.20 -5.87
CA ARG A 159 -7.64 12.46 -4.94
C ARG A 159 -7.11 11.08 -4.60
N LEU A 160 -6.52 10.38 -5.57
CA LEU A 160 -5.87 9.08 -5.34
C LEU A 160 -4.65 9.23 -4.43
N LYS A 161 -3.79 10.22 -4.68
CA LYS A 161 -2.61 10.54 -3.85
C LYS A 161 -2.92 10.99 -2.43
N ALA A 162 -4.13 11.51 -2.20
CA ALA A 162 -4.58 11.90 -0.86
C ALA A 162 -4.96 10.70 0.03
N ALA A 163 -5.15 9.51 -0.55
CA ALA A 163 -5.39 8.29 0.22
C ALA A 163 -4.07 7.73 0.77
N ASP A 164 -4.14 6.96 1.86
CA ASP A 164 -2.97 6.30 2.44
C ASP A 164 -2.48 5.11 1.57
N LEU A 165 -3.40 4.53 0.80
CA LEU A 165 -3.17 3.52 -0.23
C LEU A 165 -4.11 3.75 -1.41
N ALA A 166 -3.66 3.45 -2.63
CA ALA A 166 -4.53 3.36 -3.80
C ALA A 166 -4.33 2.06 -4.61
N PHE A 167 -5.44 1.56 -5.16
CA PHE A 167 -5.54 0.29 -5.87
C PHE A 167 -6.29 0.45 -7.20
N GLY A 168 -5.89 -0.30 -8.23
CA GLY A 168 -6.60 -0.37 -9.53
C GLY A 168 -6.42 -1.70 -10.26
N ASN A 169 -7.27 -1.97 -11.26
CA ASN A 169 -7.12 -3.12 -12.15
C ASN A 169 -6.39 -2.71 -13.43
N LEU A 170 -5.17 -3.21 -13.66
CA LEU A 170 -4.43 -2.94 -14.90
C LEU A 170 -4.81 -4.00 -15.95
N GLU A 171 -5.67 -3.62 -16.89
CA GLU A 171 -6.29 -4.49 -17.87
C GLU A 171 -5.62 -4.33 -19.26
N CYS A 172 -4.29 -4.39 -19.27
CA CYS A 172 -3.50 -4.42 -20.50
C CYS A 172 -2.12 -5.00 -20.21
N ALA A 173 -1.47 -5.56 -21.24
CA ALA A 173 -0.05 -5.83 -21.18
C ALA A 173 0.75 -4.53 -21.36
N VAL A 174 1.86 -4.37 -20.64
CA VAL A 174 2.78 -3.24 -20.81
C VAL A 174 4.17 -3.76 -21.16
N SER A 175 4.52 -3.74 -22.44
CA SER A 175 5.80 -4.22 -22.94
C SER A 175 6.04 -3.77 -24.39
N ASN A 176 7.31 -3.71 -24.81
CA ASN A 176 7.71 -3.64 -26.23
C ASN A 176 8.08 -5.01 -26.82
N ARG A 177 7.94 -6.09 -26.04
CA ARG A 177 8.21 -7.49 -26.42
C ARG A 177 6.96 -8.36 -26.30
N GLY A 178 7.05 -9.60 -26.79
CA GLY A 178 5.94 -10.55 -26.81
C GLY A 178 5.16 -10.56 -28.13
N VAL A 179 4.37 -11.62 -28.34
CA VAL A 179 3.61 -11.86 -29.57
C VAL A 179 2.13 -11.74 -29.25
N GLN A 180 1.43 -10.92 -30.03
CA GLN A 180 -0.01 -10.72 -29.91
C GLN A 180 -0.74 -12.06 -30.03
N GLN A 181 -1.65 -12.33 -29.10
CA GLN A 181 -2.48 -13.53 -29.12
C GLN A 181 -3.69 -13.31 -30.05
N ASP A 182 -4.17 -14.40 -30.66
CA ASP A 182 -5.37 -14.37 -31.50
C ASP A 182 -6.63 -14.22 -30.63
N LYS A 183 -7.06 -12.96 -30.45
CA LYS A 183 -8.23 -12.55 -29.68
C LYS A 183 -8.84 -11.33 -30.33
N THR A 184 -10.16 -11.18 -30.21
CA THR A 184 -10.91 -10.01 -30.71
C THR A 184 -10.32 -8.68 -30.23
N PHE A 185 -9.89 -8.63 -28.97
CA PHE A 185 -9.28 -7.45 -28.36
C PHE A 185 -7.97 -7.82 -27.67
N THR A 186 -6.92 -7.06 -27.97
CA THR A 186 -5.65 -7.10 -27.26
C THR A 186 -5.21 -5.68 -26.94
N PHE A 187 -4.68 -5.46 -25.73
CA PHE A 187 -4.32 -4.13 -25.26
C PHE A 187 -2.85 -4.06 -24.88
N ARG A 188 -2.14 -3.08 -25.46
CA ARG A 188 -0.70 -2.88 -25.24
C ARG A 188 -0.35 -1.46 -24.84
N GLY A 189 0.04 -1.27 -23.59
CA GLY A 189 0.69 -0.05 -23.13
C GLY A 189 2.19 -0.05 -23.42
N ARG A 190 2.77 1.15 -23.58
CA ARG A 190 4.23 1.33 -23.62
C ARG A 190 4.82 1.24 -22.21
N PRO A 191 6.06 0.74 -22.03
CA PRO A 191 6.73 0.72 -20.73
C PRO A 191 6.77 2.07 -20.01
N SER A 192 6.92 3.19 -20.74
CA SER A 192 6.88 4.55 -20.17
C SER A 192 5.54 4.90 -19.51
N SER A 193 4.43 4.27 -19.91
CA SER A 193 3.12 4.49 -19.30
C SER A 193 3.07 4.04 -17.84
N LEU A 194 3.86 3.04 -17.42
CA LEU A 194 3.94 2.63 -16.02
C LEU A 194 4.69 3.66 -15.16
N THR A 195 5.73 4.31 -15.72
CA THR A 195 6.42 5.40 -15.03
C THR A 195 5.50 6.61 -14.84
N ALA A 196 4.71 6.94 -15.86
CA ALA A 196 3.69 7.98 -15.75
C ALA A 196 2.63 7.61 -14.70
N LEU A 197 2.10 6.40 -14.76
CA LEU A 197 1.09 5.90 -13.83
C LEU A 197 1.60 5.99 -12.38
N ALA A 198 2.81 5.48 -12.08
CA ALA A 198 3.37 5.55 -10.73
C ALA A 198 3.52 6.99 -10.21
N ARG A 199 4.05 7.90 -11.04
CA ARG A 199 4.30 9.30 -10.62
C ARG A 199 3.04 10.15 -10.51
N LEU A 200 2.02 9.87 -11.32
CA LEU A 200 0.91 10.79 -11.54
C LEU A 200 -0.40 10.30 -10.93
N SER A 201 -0.63 8.99 -10.87
CA SER A 201 -1.88 8.42 -10.34
C SER A 201 -1.90 8.30 -8.82
N GLY A 202 -0.77 7.99 -8.17
CA GLY A 202 -0.73 7.62 -6.75
C GLY A 202 -1.14 6.16 -6.46
N LEU A 203 -1.32 5.31 -7.48
CA LEU A 203 -1.60 3.89 -7.31
C LEU A 203 -0.41 3.15 -6.71
N ASP A 204 -0.65 2.38 -5.64
CA ASP A 204 0.35 1.55 -4.98
C ASP A 204 0.28 0.09 -5.44
N VAL A 205 -0.93 -0.43 -5.65
CA VAL A 205 -1.19 -1.86 -5.94
C VAL A 205 -2.03 -2.01 -7.20
N LEU A 206 -1.62 -2.91 -8.09
CA LEU A 206 -2.30 -3.17 -9.37
C LEU A 206 -2.68 -4.64 -9.48
N ASN A 207 -3.95 -4.92 -9.76
CA ASN A 207 -4.39 -6.27 -10.14
C ASN A 207 -4.04 -6.55 -11.60
N LEU A 208 -3.52 -7.75 -11.85
CA LEU A 208 -3.26 -8.34 -13.17
C LEU A 208 -3.96 -9.71 -13.31
N ALA A 209 -4.77 -10.12 -12.36
CA ALA A 209 -5.63 -11.27 -12.60
C ALA A 209 -6.82 -10.82 -13.47
N ASN A 210 -6.61 -10.80 -14.79
CA ASN A 210 -7.62 -10.49 -15.79
C ASN A 210 -7.27 -11.13 -17.14
N ASN A 211 -8.25 -11.16 -18.03
CA ASN A 211 -8.19 -11.75 -19.37
C ASN A 211 -7.25 -11.03 -20.33
N HIS A 212 -6.81 -9.80 -20.03
CA HIS A 212 -5.91 -9.01 -20.88
C HIS A 212 -4.42 -9.09 -20.48
N SER A 213 -4.11 -9.76 -19.37
CA SER A 213 -2.74 -9.89 -18.88
C SER A 213 -1.85 -10.80 -19.74
N GLY A 214 -2.46 -11.66 -20.55
CA GLY A 214 -1.76 -12.56 -21.48
C GLY A 214 -1.81 -12.13 -22.95
N ASP A 215 -2.33 -10.94 -23.27
CA ASP A 215 -2.60 -10.49 -24.66
C ASP A 215 -1.37 -10.53 -25.59
N PHE A 216 -0.17 -10.40 -25.05
CA PHE A 216 1.10 -10.48 -25.79
C PHE A 216 2.01 -11.62 -25.28
N GLY A 217 1.39 -12.65 -24.72
CA GLY A 217 2.05 -13.83 -24.17
C GLY A 217 2.81 -13.58 -22.85
N THR A 218 3.43 -14.64 -22.33
CA THR A 218 4.09 -14.63 -21.02
C THR A 218 5.29 -13.67 -20.96
N THR A 219 5.96 -13.40 -22.09
CA THR A 219 7.04 -12.40 -22.15
C THR A 219 6.54 -11.01 -21.76
N ALA A 220 5.41 -10.58 -22.33
CA ALA A 220 4.83 -9.28 -22.02
C ALA A 220 4.25 -9.22 -20.60
N LEU A 221 3.64 -10.31 -20.12
CA LEU A 221 3.20 -10.42 -18.73
C LEU A 221 4.37 -10.22 -17.75
N LEU A 222 5.48 -10.93 -17.96
CA LEU A 222 6.67 -10.81 -17.11
C LEU A 222 7.28 -9.42 -17.17
N ASP A 223 7.28 -8.76 -18.34
CA ASP A 223 7.69 -7.37 -18.47
C ASP A 223 6.78 -6.42 -17.69
N THR A 224 5.47 -6.62 -17.78
CA THR A 224 4.48 -5.83 -17.03
C THR A 224 4.73 -5.96 -15.52
N LEU A 225 4.87 -7.20 -15.02
CA LEU A 225 5.17 -7.47 -13.62
C LEU A 225 6.49 -6.83 -13.15
N ARG A 226 7.54 -6.88 -13.97
CA ARG A 226 8.83 -6.24 -13.66
C ARG A 226 8.73 -4.72 -13.71
N GLY A 227 8.06 -4.16 -14.72
CA GLY A 227 7.87 -2.73 -14.89
C GLY A 227 7.10 -2.11 -13.73
N ILE A 228 6.04 -2.78 -13.25
CA ILE A 228 5.28 -2.32 -12.07
C ILE A 228 6.19 -2.23 -10.85
N ARG A 229 6.95 -3.30 -10.56
CA ARG A 229 7.88 -3.35 -9.42
C ARG A 229 9.01 -2.32 -9.54
N ALA A 230 9.57 -2.15 -10.73
CA ALA A 230 10.64 -1.18 -10.99
C ALA A 230 10.19 0.27 -10.77
N ASN A 231 8.88 0.55 -10.86
CA ASN A 231 8.30 1.86 -10.57
C ASN A 231 7.74 1.97 -9.13
N GLY A 232 8.10 1.04 -8.23
CA GLY A 232 7.73 1.11 -6.81
C GLY A 232 6.31 0.64 -6.47
N MET A 233 5.56 0.15 -7.46
CA MET A 233 4.20 -0.38 -7.29
C MET A 233 4.23 -1.90 -7.08
N GLN A 234 3.11 -2.45 -6.63
CA GLN A 234 3.00 -3.88 -6.31
C GLN A 234 1.97 -4.57 -7.23
N PRO A 235 2.40 -5.52 -8.08
CA PRO A 235 1.48 -6.32 -8.87
C PRO A 235 0.91 -7.46 -8.03
N VAL A 236 -0.38 -7.75 -8.19
CA VAL A 236 -1.08 -8.88 -7.56
C VAL A 236 -1.90 -9.66 -8.59
N GLY A 237 -2.14 -10.95 -8.34
CA GLY A 237 -3.04 -11.78 -9.15
C GLY A 237 -2.40 -12.37 -10.41
N ALA A 238 -1.10 -12.13 -10.64
CA ALA A 238 -0.31 -12.78 -11.67
C ALA A 238 1.14 -12.95 -11.21
N GLY A 239 1.84 -13.91 -11.80
CA GLY A 239 3.20 -14.24 -11.36
C GLY A 239 4.01 -14.97 -12.42
N SER A 240 5.30 -15.18 -12.14
CA SER A 240 6.17 -15.98 -13.00
C SER A 240 5.93 -17.48 -12.88
N ASN A 241 5.08 -17.89 -11.94
CA ASN A 241 4.63 -19.25 -11.70
C ASN A 241 3.34 -19.23 -10.87
N GLU A 242 2.72 -20.39 -10.68
CA GLU A 242 1.43 -20.52 -9.99
C GLU A 242 1.49 -20.05 -8.53
N SER A 243 2.55 -20.43 -7.79
CA SER A 243 2.73 -19.99 -6.40
C SER A 243 2.78 -18.46 -6.28
N GLN A 244 3.50 -17.80 -7.18
CA GLN A 244 3.57 -16.34 -7.20
C GLN A 244 2.24 -15.69 -7.57
N ALA A 245 1.51 -16.25 -8.54
CA ALA A 245 0.24 -15.68 -9.01
C ALA A 245 -0.81 -15.64 -7.88
N TYR A 246 -0.89 -16.70 -7.07
CA TYR A 246 -1.82 -16.80 -5.95
C TYR A 246 -1.33 -16.17 -4.64
N ARG A 247 -0.07 -15.67 -4.59
CA ARG A 247 0.49 -15.10 -3.36
C ARG A 247 -0.06 -13.69 -3.12
N ALA A 248 -0.39 -13.41 -1.87
CA ALA A 248 -0.76 -12.07 -1.44
C ALA A 248 0.41 -11.08 -1.54
N VAL A 249 0.10 -9.84 -1.90
CA VAL A 249 0.96 -8.68 -1.66
C VAL A 249 0.55 -8.06 -0.33
N VAL A 250 1.50 -7.74 0.54
CA VAL A 250 1.22 -7.08 1.84
C VAL A 250 1.88 -5.71 1.87
N VAL A 251 1.11 -4.67 2.11
CA VAL A 251 1.59 -3.29 2.29
C VAL A 251 1.28 -2.83 3.70
N GLU A 252 2.24 -2.20 4.37
CA GLU A 252 2.05 -1.63 5.71
C GLU A 252 1.88 -0.12 5.64
N ARG A 253 0.79 0.38 6.25
CA ARG A 253 0.50 1.82 6.41
C ARG A 253 -0.25 2.02 7.72
N LEU A 254 0.06 3.11 8.43
CA LEU A 254 -0.58 3.47 9.71
C LEU A 254 -0.67 2.30 10.71
N GLY A 255 0.36 1.44 10.74
CA GLY A 255 0.42 0.27 11.62
C GLY A 255 -0.49 -0.91 11.22
N LEU A 256 -1.19 -0.85 10.08
CA LEU A 256 -1.96 -1.98 9.54
C LEU A 256 -1.20 -2.63 8.40
N LYS A 257 -1.15 -3.97 8.43
CA LYS A 257 -0.79 -4.77 7.26
C LYS A 257 -2.04 -5.00 6.42
N VAL A 258 -2.04 -4.49 5.19
CA VAL A 258 -3.11 -4.66 4.20
C VAL A 258 -2.65 -5.64 3.14
N ALA A 259 -3.28 -6.81 3.07
CA ALA A 259 -3.01 -7.81 2.06
C ALA A 259 -3.96 -7.67 0.87
N PHE A 260 -3.43 -7.84 -0.34
CA PHE A 260 -4.18 -7.93 -1.58
C PHE A 260 -3.99 -9.32 -2.19
N VAL A 261 -5.08 -9.92 -2.68
CA VAL A 261 -5.07 -11.15 -3.48
C VAL A 261 -6.01 -10.95 -4.68
N GLY A 262 -5.59 -11.35 -5.87
CA GLY A 262 -6.33 -11.11 -7.12
C GLY A 262 -6.66 -12.41 -7.84
N PHE A 263 -7.82 -12.46 -8.48
CA PHE A 263 -8.29 -13.63 -9.23
C PHE A 263 -8.98 -13.26 -10.55
N ASP A 264 -8.80 -14.09 -11.56
CA ASP A 264 -9.45 -13.99 -12.87
C ASP A 264 -10.49 -15.10 -13.04
N ALA A 265 -11.64 -14.77 -13.61
CA ALA A 265 -12.71 -15.69 -13.94
C ALA A 265 -13.16 -15.56 -15.40
N ILE A 266 -12.41 -14.84 -16.23
CA ILE A 266 -12.77 -14.50 -17.60
C ILE A 266 -11.76 -15.10 -18.58
N GLU A 267 -12.27 -15.77 -19.62
CA GLU A 267 -11.48 -16.39 -20.68
C GLU A 267 -10.51 -15.39 -21.34
N PRO A 268 -9.29 -15.82 -21.78
CA PRO A 268 -8.91 -17.22 -21.99
C PRO A 268 -8.28 -17.91 -20.77
N PHE A 269 -8.77 -19.11 -20.46
CA PHE A 269 -8.25 -19.98 -19.41
C PHE A 269 -6.77 -20.35 -19.59
N ALA A 270 -6.28 -20.33 -20.84
CA ALA A 270 -4.89 -20.57 -21.18
C ALA A 270 -3.90 -19.56 -20.56
N PHE A 271 -4.38 -18.38 -20.12
CA PHE A 271 -3.53 -17.37 -19.46
C PHE A 271 -3.27 -17.67 -17.98
N ARG A 272 -3.88 -18.73 -17.44
CA ARG A 272 -3.67 -19.18 -16.08
C ARG A 272 -2.23 -19.64 -15.81
N ALA A 273 -1.70 -19.24 -14.65
CA ALA A 273 -0.45 -19.77 -14.15
C ALA A 273 -0.63 -21.25 -13.74
N VAL A 274 0.26 -22.13 -14.23
CA VAL A 274 0.22 -23.58 -13.94
C VAL A 274 1.63 -24.06 -13.65
N GLY A 275 1.86 -24.62 -12.46
CA GLY A 275 3.20 -25.06 -12.05
C GLY A 275 4.23 -23.94 -12.21
N GLY A 276 5.28 -24.18 -13.00
CA GLY A 276 6.32 -23.19 -13.31
C GLY A 276 5.99 -22.17 -14.40
N ARG A 277 4.81 -22.24 -15.04
CA ARG A 277 4.45 -21.34 -16.15
C ARG A 277 3.91 -20.00 -15.62
N PRO A 278 4.38 -18.86 -16.14
CA PRO A 278 3.82 -17.55 -15.82
C PRO A 278 2.35 -17.45 -16.24
N GLY A 279 1.57 -16.65 -15.51
CA GLY A 279 0.16 -16.43 -15.82
C GLY A 279 -0.60 -15.76 -14.69
N ASN A 280 -1.93 -15.69 -14.83
CA ASN A 280 -2.83 -15.14 -13.84
C ASN A 280 -3.33 -16.22 -12.83
N ALA A 281 -3.80 -15.76 -11.69
CA ALA A 281 -4.44 -16.58 -10.66
C ALA A 281 -5.92 -16.77 -11.01
N TRP A 282 -6.32 -17.97 -11.41
CA TRP A 282 -7.72 -18.25 -11.73
C TRP A 282 -8.59 -18.42 -10.48
N ALA A 283 -9.84 -17.98 -10.54
CA ALA A 283 -10.79 -17.88 -9.43
C ALA A 283 -11.44 -19.23 -9.05
N PHE A 284 -10.67 -20.32 -8.99
CA PHE A 284 -11.17 -21.58 -8.44
C PHE A 284 -11.56 -21.40 -6.98
N PRO A 285 -12.77 -21.80 -6.53
CA PRO A 285 -13.20 -21.58 -5.15
C PRO A 285 -12.23 -22.12 -4.09
N SER A 286 -11.56 -23.24 -4.35
CA SER A 286 -10.52 -23.81 -3.47
C SER A 286 -9.28 -22.92 -3.38
N ARG A 287 -8.81 -22.39 -4.50
CA ARG A 287 -7.67 -21.46 -4.58
C ARG A 287 -7.99 -20.10 -3.97
N VAL A 288 -9.20 -19.58 -4.18
CA VAL A 288 -9.68 -18.35 -3.52
C VAL A 288 -9.65 -18.53 -2.01
N ARG A 289 -10.23 -19.64 -1.51
CA ARG A 289 -10.28 -19.94 -0.08
C ARG A 289 -8.89 -20.06 0.54
N SER A 290 -7.97 -20.80 -0.09
CA SER A 290 -6.62 -20.99 0.46
C SER A 290 -5.79 -19.71 0.43
N SER A 291 -5.82 -18.95 -0.67
CA SER A 291 -5.05 -17.71 -0.83
C SER A 291 -5.54 -16.62 0.12
N VAL A 292 -6.86 -16.47 0.27
CA VAL A 292 -7.44 -15.50 1.22
C VAL A 292 -7.15 -15.89 2.67
N ARG A 293 -7.23 -17.19 3.03
CA ARG A 293 -6.86 -17.66 4.38
C ARG A 293 -5.39 -17.40 4.68
N ALA A 294 -4.50 -17.70 3.74
CA ALA A 294 -3.07 -17.42 3.88
C ALA A 294 -2.79 -15.92 4.04
N ALA A 295 -3.51 -15.06 3.29
CA ALA A 295 -3.43 -13.61 3.46
C ALA A 295 -3.91 -13.16 4.84
N ALA A 296 -5.04 -13.68 5.33
CA ALA A 296 -5.63 -13.34 6.61
C ALA A 296 -4.74 -13.75 7.81
N ALA A 297 -3.91 -14.79 7.66
CA ALA A 297 -2.98 -15.22 8.71
C ALA A 297 -1.83 -14.22 8.95
N GLN A 298 -1.51 -13.36 7.98
CA GLN A 298 -0.36 -12.45 8.04
C GLN A 298 -0.71 -10.96 7.96
N ALA A 299 -1.98 -10.61 7.76
CA ALA A 299 -2.44 -9.24 7.57
C ALA A 299 -3.62 -8.89 8.47
N ASP A 300 -3.73 -7.59 8.77
CA ASP A 300 -4.82 -7.03 9.58
C ASP A 300 -6.07 -6.78 8.71
N VAL A 301 -5.89 -6.49 7.42
CA VAL A 301 -6.95 -6.27 6.44
C VAL A 301 -6.65 -7.09 5.19
N VAL A 302 -7.66 -7.74 4.63
CA VAL A 302 -7.53 -8.49 3.36
C VAL A 302 -8.49 -7.93 2.32
N ILE A 303 -7.94 -7.50 1.20
CA ILE A 303 -8.66 -7.04 0.01
C ILE A 303 -8.56 -8.15 -1.03
N ALA A 304 -9.68 -8.81 -1.31
CA ALA A 304 -9.75 -9.76 -2.43
C ALA A 304 -10.27 -9.03 -3.66
N THR A 305 -9.60 -9.16 -4.80
CA THR A 305 -10.04 -8.56 -6.06
C THR A 305 -10.31 -9.63 -7.10
N PHE A 306 -11.31 -9.36 -7.94
CA PHE A 306 -11.77 -10.31 -8.94
C PHE A 306 -12.07 -9.61 -10.25
N HIS A 307 -11.63 -10.22 -11.34
CA HIS A 307 -12.04 -9.86 -12.70
C HIS A 307 -13.06 -10.91 -13.15
N TRP A 308 -14.34 -10.52 -13.23
CA TRP A 308 -15.47 -11.48 -13.25
C TRP A 308 -16.79 -10.92 -13.81
N GLY A 309 -17.81 -11.76 -13.90
CA GLY A 309 -19.14 -11.31 -14.31
C GLY A 309 -19.30 -11.30 -15.82
N ILE A 310 -20.24 -10.50 -16.31
CA ILE A 310 -20.60 -10.44 -17.73
C ILE A 310 -20.52 -8.98 -18.17
N GLU A 311 -19.84 -8.73 -19.29
CA GLU A 311 -19.71 -7.41 -19.87
C GLU A 311 -21.07 -6.70 -19.99
N ARG A 312 -21.10 -5.44 -19.54
CA ARG A 312 -22.24 -4.51 -19.63
C ARG A 312 -23.49 -4.91 -18.86
N VAL A 313 -23.44 -5.96 -18.04
CA VAL A 313 -24.51 -6.29 -17.09
C VAL A 313 -24.34 -5.45 -15.83
N PHE A 314 -25.33 -4.61 -15.53
CA PHE A 314 -25.27 -3.62 -14.43
C PHE A 314 -25.50 -4.23 -13.02
N THR A 315 -25.75 -5.54 -12.91
CA THR A 315 -26.00 -6.23 -11.65
C THR A 315 -25.17 -7.51 -11.54
N GLU A 316 -24.79 -7.87 -10.33
CA GLU A 316 -24.03 -9.07 -10.04
C GLU A 316 -24.78 -10.37 -10.37
N ASN A 317 -24.07 -11.35 -10.94
CA ASN A 317 -24.60 -12.69 -11.17
C ASN A 317 -24.36 -13.65 -9.98
N ALA A 318 -24.88 -14.87 -10.08
CA ALA A 318 -24.76 -15.86 -9.00
C ALA A 318 -23.30 -16.27 -8.71
N SER A 319 -22.48 -16.42 -9.75
CA SER A 319 -21.06 -16.77 -9.61
C SER A 319 -20.25 -15.69 -8.89
N GLN A 320 -20.49 -14.41 -9.20
CA GLN A 320 -19.88 -13.28 -8.50
C GLN A 320 -20.24 -13.31 -7.01
N ARG A 321 -21.52 -13.52 -6.67
CA ARG A 321 -21.98 -13.63 -5.28
C ARG A 321 -21.32 -14.80 -4.55
N ALA A 322 -21.22 -15.97 -5.18
CA ALA A 322 -20.63 -17.16 -4.59
C ALA A 322 -19.11 -17.00 -4.32
N LEU A 323 -18.37 -16.37 -5.25
CA LEU A 323 -16.95 -16.08 -5.06
C LEU A 323 -16.72 -15.03 -3.97
N ALA A 324 -17.53 -13.97 -3.93
CA ALA A 324 -17.48 -12.97 -2.86
C ALA A 324 -17.74 -13.61 -1.48
N GLN A 325 -18.76 -14.47 -1.37
CA GLN A 325 -19.04 -15.23 -0.15
C GLN A 325 -17.87 -16.15 0.23
N THR A 326 -17.27 -16.83 -0.74
CA THR A 326 -16.08 -17.67 -0.52
C THR A 326 -14.91 -16.86 0.05
N ALA A 327 -14.65 -15.68 -0.49
CA ALA A 327 -13.61 -14.77 0.01
C ALA A 327 -13.92 -14.29 1.43
N PHE A 328 -15.16 -13.84 1.71
CA PHE A 328 -15.54 -13.40 3.06
C PHE A 328 -15.44 -14.52 4.10
N ALA A 329 -15.87 -15.73 3.75
CA ALA A 329 -15.75 -16.91 4.62
C ALA A 329 -14.29 -17.33 4.86
N ALA A 330 -13.38 -16.94 3.96
CA ALA A 330 -11.95 -17.21 4.08
C ALA A 330 -11.17 -16.12 4.84
N GLY A 331 -11.80 -14.98 5.17
CA GLY A 331 -11.17 -13.90 5.94
C GLY A 331 -11.06 -12.56 5.21
N ALA A 332 -11.60 -12.41 3.99
CA ALA A 332 -11.61 -11.12 3.31
C ALA A 332 -12.32 -10.04 4.15
N THR A 333 -11.75 -8.84 4.17
CA THR A 333 -12.35 -7.64 4.78
C THR A 333 -13.19 -6.88 3.76
N ALA A 334 -12.67 -6.73 2.54
CA ALA A 334 -13.41 -6.18 1.41
C ALA A 334 -13.14 -6.97 0.13
N VAL A 335 -14.08 -6.89 -0.80
CA VAL A 335 -14.00 -7.48 -2.13
C VAL A 335 -14.19 -6.39 -3.20
N ILE A 336 -13.31 -6.31 -4.19
CA ILE A 336 -13.34 -5.28 -5.24
C ILE A 336 -13.29 -5.95 -6.61
N GLY A 337 -14.38 -5.83 -7.35
CA GLY A 337 -14.55 -6.42 -8.67
C GLY A 337 -14.29 -5.44 -9.82
N ALA A 338 -14.00 -6.03 -10.98
CA ALA A 338 -13.72 -5.42 -12.28
C ALA A 338 -14.23 -6.37 -13.39
N HIS A 339 -14.12 -5.97 -14.67
CA HIS A 339 -14.53 -6.68 -15.91
C HIS A 339 -15.86 -6.25 -16.56
N PRO A 340 -17.00 -6.07 -15.85
CA PRO A 340 -18.25 -5.75 -16.54
C PRO A 340 -18.22 -4.43 -17.33
N HIS A 341 -17.15 -3.63 -17.22
CA HIS A 341 -16.95 -2.32 -17.82
C HIS A 341 -18.01 -1.27 -17.44
N VAL A 342 -18.92 -1.62 -16.52
CA VAL A 342 -19.96 -0.76 -15.95
C VAL A 342 -19.91 -0.84 -14.42
N LEU A 343 -20.37 0.22 -13.75
CA LEU A 343 -20.58 0.17 -12.31
C LEU A 343 -21.65 -0.87 -11.96
N GLN A 344 -21.31 -1.76 -11.03
CA GLN A 344 -22.26 -2.69 -10.39
C GLN A 344 -22.42 -2.33 -8.91
N PRO A 345 -23.45 -2.85 -8.22
CA PRO A 345 -23.76 -2.48 -6.84
C PRO A 345 -22.59 -2.64 -5.86
N ILE A 346 -22.50 -1.69 -4.91
CA ILE A 346 -21.71 -1.82 -3.70
C ILE A 346 -22.64 -2.33 -2.59
N ARG A 347 -22.31 -3.48 -2.00
CA ARG A 347 -23.10 -4.13 -0.94
C ARG A 347 -22.29 -4.26 0.34
N ARG A 348 -22.99 -4.25 1.48
CA ARG A 348 -22.44 -4.51 2.81
C ARG A 348 -23.10 -5.75 3.38
N PRO A 349 -22.58 -6.95 3.08
CA PRO A 349 -23.26 -8.21 3.45
C PRO A 349 -23.37 -8.40 4.97
N ARG A 350 -22.50 -7.75 5.74
CA ARG A 350 -22.56 -7.67 7.21
C ARG A 350 -21.70 -6.51 7.72
N PRO A 351 -21.84 -6.07 8.99
CA PRO A 351 -21.01 -5.02 9.55
C PRO A 351 -19.51 -5.29 9.35
N GLY A 352 -18.76 -4.26 8.96
CA GLY A 352 -17.33 -4.37 8.73
C GLY A 352 -16.90 -5.09 7.46
N ARG A 353 -17.84 -5.45 6.56
CA ARG A 353 -17.56 -6.07 5.25
C ARG A 353 -18.21 -5.29 4.11
N LEU A 354 -17.51 -5.20 2.99
CA LEU A 354 -17.98 -4.50 1.79
C LEU A 354 -17.56 -5.27 0.53
N VAL A 355 -18.47 -5.39 -0.44
CA VAL A 355 -18.16 -5.83 -1.80
C VAL A 355 -18.59 -4.75 -2.79
N ALA A 356 -17.68 -4.32 -3.65
CA ALA A 356 -18.00 -3.59 -4.87
C ALA A 356 -17.92 -4.59 -6.01
N TYR A 357 -19.05 -4.95 -6.64
CA TYR A 357 -19.03 -6.02 -7.65
C TYR A 357 -18.36 -5.61 -8.96
N SER A 358 -18.39 -4.32 -9.29
CA SER A 358 -17.61 -3.73 -10.38
C SER A 358 -17.47 -2.24 -10.16
N LEU A 359 -16.25 -1.72 -10.29
CA LEU A 359 -15.98 -0.28 -10.34
C LEU A 359 -15.97 0.27 -11.78
N GLY A 360 -16.31 -0.56 -12.77
CA GLY A 360 -16.40 -0.18 -14.18
C GLY A 360 -15.05 0.18 -14.79
N ASN A 361 -15.08 0.81 -15.96
CA ASN A 361 -13.88 1.39 -16.56
C ASN A 361 -13.37 2.57 -15.73
N PHE A 362 -12.06 2.85 -15.74
CA PHE A 362 -11.49 4.06 -15.16
C PHE A 362 -10.69 4.87 -16.18
N VAL A 363 -9.56 4.34 -16.67
CA VAL A 363 -8.84 4.87 -17.85
C VAL A 363 -9.09 3.89 -18.98
N PHE A 364 -10.05 4.21 -19.84
CA PHE A 364 -10.51 3.31 -20.89
C PHE A 364 -11.24 4.11 -21.97
N THR A 365 -11.42 3.56 -23.18
CA THR A 365 -12.32 4.15 -24.18
C THR A 365 -13.72 3.55 -24.06
N PRO A 366 -14.75 4.33 -23.66
CA PRO A 366 -16.12 3.83 -23.61
C PRO A 366 -16.60 3.46 -25.01
N ARG A 367 -17.14 2.26 -25.17
CA ARG A 367 -17.69 1.77 -26.45
C ARG A 367 -19.20 1.48 -26.40
N SER A 368 -19.82 1.66 -25.25
CA SER A 368 -21.24 1.36 -25.04
C SER A 368 -21.84 2.27 -23.98
N ALA A 369 -23.16 2.47 -24.04
CA ALA A 369 -23.88 3.27 -23.06
C ALA A 369 -23.64 2.75 -21.63
N GLY A 370 -23.30 3.66 -20.72
CA GLY A 370 -23.04 3.36 -19.32
C GLY A 370 -21.60 2.95 -19.00
N THR A 371 -20.78 2.59 -19.99
CA THR A 371 -19.36 2.25 -19.80
C THR A 371 -18.47 3.46 -19.55
N GLU A 372 -19.02 4.67 -19.69
CA GLU A 372 -18.37 5.93 -19.36
C GLU A 372 -18.58 6.34 -17.89
N ARG A 373 -19.48 5.66 -17.15
CA ARG A 373 -19.71 5.94 -15.72
C ARG A 373 -18.62 5.24 -14.90
N THR A 374 -17.97 6.01 -14.04
CA THR A 374 -16.85 5.54 -13.22
C THR A 374 -16.78 6.29 -11.89
N GLY A 375 -15.75 6.06 -11.09
CA GLY A 375 -15.50 6.79 -9.87
C GLY A 375 -14.37 6.21 -9.04
N ILE A 376 -14.13 6.85 -7.90
CA ILE A 376 -13.16 6.40 -6.90
C ILE A 376 -13.95 5.94 -5.67
N LEU A 377 -13.84 4.66 -5.33
CA LEU A 377 -14.33 4.13 -4.06
C LEU A 377 -13.27 4.32 -2.99
N THR A 378 -13.56 5.09 -1.95
CA THR A 378 -12.69 5.24 -0.79
C THR A 378 -13.21 4.41 0.37
N LEU A 379 -12.40 3.45 0.84
CA LEU A 379 -12.68 2.68 2.06
C LEU A 379 -11.92 3.27 3.25
N LYS A 380 -12.59 3.39 4.39
CA LYS A 380 -11.99 3.69 5.69
C LYS A 380 -11.79 2.38 6.43
N LEU A 381 -10.55 2.05 6.76
CA LEU A 381 -10.14 0.74 7.25
C LEU A 381 -9.61 0.82 8.69
N GLY A 382 -9.99 -0.18 9.48
CA GLY A 382 -9.37 -0.55 10.75
C GLY A 382 -9.00 -2.03 10.72
N ALA A 383 -8.32 -2.53 11.76
CA ALA A 383 -7.95 -3.94 11.84
C ALA A 383 -9.19 -4.84 11.68
N GLY A 384 -9.19 -5.66 10.63
CA GLY A 384 -10.21 -6.66 10.33
C GLY A 384 -11.56 -6.13 9.86
N ARG A 385 -11.73 -4.82 9.59
CA ARG A 385 -13.04 -4.25 9.23
C ARG A 385 -12.98 -2.99 8.35
N VAL A 386 -14.00 -2.84 7.51
CA VAL A 386 -14.36 -1.58 6.87
C VAL A 386 -15.19 -0.74 7.86
N LEU A 387 -14.67 0.43 8.23
CA LEU A 387 -15.29 1.38 9.15
C LEU A 387 -16.29 2.32 8.45
N GLY A 388 -16.13 2.48 7.14
CA GLY A 388 -17.01 3.28 6.29
C GLY A 388 -16.46 3.36 4.88
N ASP A 389 -17.24 3.93 3.98
CA ASP A 389 -16.86 4.09 2.59
C ASP A 389 -17.55 5.32 1.97
N ALA A 390 -16.97 5.82 0.88
CA ALA A 390 -17.52 6.91 0.08
C ALA A 390 -17.19 6.68 -1.39
N PHE A 391 -18.12 7.01 -2.28
CA PHE A 391 -17.92 6.90 -3.72
C PHE A 391 -17.89 8.29 -4.35
N ALA A 392 -16.80 8.62 -5.03
CA ALA A 392 -16.64 9.86 -5.77
C ALA A 392 -16.91 9.62 -7.26
N PRO A 393 -18.10 9.97 -7.77
CA PRO A 393 -18.45 9.67 -9.15
C PRO A 393 -17.59 10.47 -10.14
N ALA A 394 -17.29 9.84 -11.27
CA ALA A 394 -16.59 10.41 -12.39
C ALA A 394 -17.25 9.97 -13.70
N ARG A 395 -16.90 10.66 -14.79
CA ARG A 395 -17.26 10.25 -16.14
C ARG A 395 -16.01 10.16 -17.00
N ILE A 396 -15.92 9.15 -17.85
CA ILE A 396 -14.85 9.03 -18.82
C ILE A 396 -15.15 9.96 -20.00
N VAL A 397 -14.22 10.87 -20.29
CA VAL A 397 -14.27 11.79 -21.42
C VAL A 397 -12.91 11.79 -22.11
N GLY A 398 -12.88 11.45 -23.40
CA GLY A 398 -11.63 11.35 -24.16
C GLY A 398 -10.64 10.37 -23.53
N SER A 399 -11.10 9.18 -23.16
CA SER A 399 -10.31 8.09 -22.57
C SER A 399 -9.69 8.33 -21.18
N ARG A 400 -10.14 9.36 -20.46
CA ARG A 400 -9.72 9.64 -19.07
C ARG A 400 -10.91 9.87 -18.13
N PRO A 401 -10.79 9.53 -16.85
CA PRO A 401 -11.81 9.83 -15.85
C PRO A 401 -11.76 11.32 -15.45
N ILE A 402 -12.93 11.96 -15.42
CA ILE A 402 -13.14 13.31 -14.91
C ILE A 402 -14.08 13.23 -13.71
N LEU A 403 -13.59 13.62 -12.52
CA LEU A 403 -14.42 13.70 -11.31
C LEU A 403 -15.55 14.70 -11.54
N ARG A 404 -16.75 14.36 -11.07
CA ARG A 404 -17.82 15.35 -10.94
C ARG A 404 -17.52 16.21 -9.71
N GLY A 405 -17.53 17.53 -9.90
CA GLY A 405 -17.33 18.52 -8.85
C GLY A 405 -18.40 18.45 -7.77
#